data_AF-A0A6J1VV98-F1
#
_entry.id   AF-A0A6J1VV98-F1
#
_cell.length_a   1.000
_cell.length_b   1.000
_cell.length_c   1.000
_cell.angle_alpha   90.00
_cell.angle_beta   90.00
_cell.angle_gamma   90.00
#
_symmetry.space_group_name_H-M   'P 1'
#
loop_
_entity.id
_entity.type
_entity.pdbx_description
1 polymer ?
#
loop_
_entity_poly.entity_id
_entity_poly.type
_entity_poly.pdbx_seq_one_letter_code
_entity_poly.pdbx_strand_id
1 'polypeptide(L)'
;MSRKRLITDSFQVVKKEGGREERKAAQAPSPPQDLVQAESHLQDTAQPDQLEILKQFDLNWQYGPCSGITRMQRWERAKFLGLNPPTTVQDLLLKYNKDPFVIYSLWHEYTL
;
A
#
# COMPACT_ATOMS: atom_id res chain seq x y z
N MET A 1 -48.50 6.40 13.49
CA MET A 1 -47.17 5.76 13.61
C MET A 1 -46.23 6.44 12.62
N SER A 2 -45.29 7.28 13.09
CA SER A 2 -44.35 7.99 12.20
C SER A 2 -43.28 7.04 11.67
N ARG A 3 -43.09 7.01 10.35
CA ARG A 3 -41.96 6.31 9.72
C ARG A 3 -40.70 7.13 9.93
N LYS A 4 -39.71 6.53 10.60
CA LYS A 4 -38.37 7.08 10.80
C LYS A 4 -37.63 7.10 9.46
N ARG A 5 -37.17 8.27 9.03
CA ARG A 5 -36.37 8.45 7.79
C ARG A 5 -35.03 7.71 7.96
N LEU A 6 -34.60 6.98 6.94
CA LEU A 6 -33.29 6.32 6.94
C LEU A 6 -32.22 7.32 6.48
N ILE A 7 -30.97 7.07 6.88
CA ILE A 7 -29.79 7.85 6.44
C ILE A 7 -29.69 7.89 4.90
N THR A 8 -30.21 6.86 4.22
CA THR A 8 -30.24 6.76 2.76
C THR A 8 -31.21 7.72 2.08
N ASP A 9 -32.18 8.30 2.81
CA ASP A 9 -33.15 9.25 2.26
C ASP A 9 -32.56 10.65 2.02
N SER A 10 -31.36 10.93 2.52
CA SER A 10 -30.73 12.26 2.44
C SER A 10 -29.91 12.49 1.17
N PHE A 11 -29.64 11.46 0.37
CA PHE A 11 -28.80 11.59 -0.83
C PHE A 11 -29.64 11.92 -2.07
N GLN A 12 -29.18 12.87 -2.88
CA GLN A 12 -29.83 13.22 -4.14
C GLN A 12 -29.60 12.11 -5.17
N VAL A 13 -30.68 11.47 -5.62
CA VAL A 13 -30.65 10.52 -6.73
C VAL A 13 -30.57 11.30 -8.04
N VAL A 14 -29.37 11.37 -8.63
CA VAL A 14 -29.19 11.93 -9.98
C VAL A 14 -29.42 10.83 -11.01
N LYS A 15 -30.45 10.98 -11.83
CA LYS A 15 -30.72 10.12 -12.99
C LYS A 15 -29.78 10.53 -14.12
N LYS A 16 -28.74 9.72 -14.38
CA LYS A 16 -27.87 9.88 -15.55
C LYS A 16 -28.62 9.40 -16.80
N GLU A 17 -28.97 10.32 -17.69
CA GLU A 17 -29.52 9.96 -19.00
C GLU A 17 -28.43 9.30 -19.86
N GLY A 18 -28.80 8.17 -20.47
CA GLY A 18 -27.87 7.25 -21.11
C GLY A 18 -27.33 7.75 -22.45
N GLY A 19 -26.05 7.47 -22.70
CA GLY A 19 -25.44 7.43 -24.03
C GLY A 19 -24.83 6.05 -24.23
N ARG A 20 -25.44 5.25 -25.10
CA ARG A 20 -24.96 3.94 -25.54
C ARG A 20 -24.19 4.17 -26.85
N GLU A 21 -22.87 4.04 -26.83
CA GLU A 21 -22.06 3.97 -28.04
C GLU A 21 -21.27 2.65 -28.06
N GLU A 22 -21.52 1.87 -29.10
CA GLU A 22 -20.88 0.58 -29.36
C GLU A 22 -19.68 0.76 -30.31
N ARG A 23 -18.55 0.16 -29.89
CA ARG A 23 -17.45 -0.41 -30.70
C ARG A 23 -16.46 0.55 -31.38
N LYS A 24 -15.19 0.45 -30.95
CA LYS A 24 -14.08 0.07 -31.86
C LYS A 24 -12.95 -0.59 -31.07
N ALA A 25 -12.59 -1.81 -31.51
CA ALA A 25 -11.42 -2.53 -31.05
C ALA A 25 -10.16 -1.73 -31.41
N ALA A 26 -9.42 -1.29 -30.39
CA ALA A 26 -8.08 -0.73 -30.55
C ALA A 26 -7.10 -1.72 -29.92
N GLN A 27 -6.37 -2.37 -30.83
CA GLN A 27 -5.04 -2.96 -30.70
C GLN A 27 -4.38 -2.83 -29.31
N ALA A 28 -4.12 -3.96 -28.66
CA ALA A 28 -3.16 -4.02 -27.56
C ALA A 28 -1.76 -3.68 -28.10
N PRO A 29 -1.04 -2.69 -27.55
CA PRO A 29 0.39 -2.60 -27.78
C PRO A 29 1.06 -3.70 -26.94
N SER A 30 1.83 -4.53 -27.61
CA SER A 30 2.72 -5.52 -27.01
C SER A 30 3.61 -4.86 -25.94
N PRO A 31 3.92 -5.54 -24.83
CA PRO A 31 4.86 -5.01 -23.85
C PRO A 31 6.23 -4.80 -24.53
N PRO A 32 6.89 -3.63 -24.34
CA PRO A 32 8.23 -3.41 -24.87
C PRO A 32 9.20 -4.42 -24.26
N GLN A 33 9.93 -5.13 -25.12
CA GLN A 33 10.86 -6.21 -24.80
C GLN A 33 12.23 -5.70 -24.29
N ASP A 34 12.27 -4.56 -23.62
CA ASP A 34 13.50 -3.91 -23.14
C ASP A 34 13.84 -4.24 -21.67
N LEU A 35 13.33 -5.35 -21.14
CA LEU A 35 13.54 -5.74 -19.73
C LEU A 35 14.84 -6.53 -19.48
N VAL A 36 15.66 -6.77 -20.50
CA VAL A 36 16.68 -7.84 -20.45
C VAL A 36 18.11 -7.35 -20.13
N GLN A 37 18.33 -6.07 -19.78
CA GLN A 37 19.70 -5.57 -19.54
C GLN A 37 19.92 -4.75 -18.26
N ALA A 38 18.94 -4.65 -17.36
CA ALA A 38 19.10 -3.93 -16.09
C ALA A 38 19.49 -4.82 -14.89
N GLU A 39 19.87 -6.09 -15.11
CA GLU A 39 20.04 -7.07 -14.03
C GLU A 39 21.42 -7.06 -13.35
N SER A 40 22.36 -6.18 -13.73
CA SER A 40 23.75 -6.25 -13.22
C SER A 40 24.18 -5.15 -12.24
N HIS A 41 23.29 -4.22 -11.83
CA HIS A 41 23.69 -3.12 -10.92
C HIS A 41 22.72 -2.77 -9.77
N LEU A 42 21.71 -3.58 -9.43
CA LEU A 42 20.78 -3.26 -8.33
C LEU A 42 20.89 -4.22 -7.14
N GLN A 43 22.08 -4.35 -6.56
CA GLN A 43 22.30 -5.24 -5.40
C GLN A 43 21.96 -4.61 -4.04
N ASP A 44 21.68 -3.30 -4.00
CA ASP A 44 21.43 -2.56 -2.74
C ASP A 44 19.96 -2.16 -2.53
N THR A 45 19.06 -2.55 -3.44
CA THR A 45 17.61 -2.28 -3.33
C THR A 45 16.85 -3.50 -2.81
N ALA A 46 15.77 -3.27 -2.06
CA ALA A 46 14.94 -4.36 -1.57
C ALA A 46 14.25 -5.10 -2.73
N GLN A 47 14.21 -6.44 -2.63
CA GLN A 47 13.51 -7.28 -3.60
C GLN A 47 11.98 -7.12 -3.46
N PRO A 48 11.20 -7.33 -4.53
CA PRO A 48 9.74 -7.16 -4.48
C PRO A 48 9.07 -8.01 -3.40
N ASP A 49 9.55 -9.24 -3.18
CA ASP A 49 9.02 -10.14 -2.14
C ASP A 49 9.24 -9.57 -0.72
N GLN A 50 10.38 -8.91 -0.50
CA GLN A 50 10.70 -8.28 0.78
C GLN A 50 9.83 -7.05 1.04
N LEU A 51 9.57 -6.26 -0.01
CA LEU A 51 8.64 -5.14 0.06
C LEU A 51 7.22 -5.63 0.38
N GLU A 52 6.80 -6.77 -0.14
CA GLU A 52 5.49 -7.34 0.16
C GLU A 52 5.35 -7.73 1.64
N ILE A 53 6.40 -8.29 2.25
CA ILE A 53 6.43 -8.56 3.70
C ILE A 53 6.26 -7.26 4.50
N LEU A 54 6.95 -6.18 4.10
CA LEU A 54 6.85 -4.88 4.76
C LEU A 54 5.47 -4.24 4.59
N LYS A 55 4.83 -4.38 3.42
CA LYS A 55 3.45 -3.94 3.21
C LYS A 55 2.46 -4.72 4.08
N GLN A 56 2.62 -6.03 4.18
CA GLN A 56 1.76 -6.85 5.03
C GLN A 56 1.90 -6.45 6.51
N PHE A 57 3.10 -6.06 6.93
CA PHE A 57 3.33 -5.47 8.25
C PHE A 57 2.61 -4.12 8.39
N ASP A 58 2.70 -3.22 7.41
CA ASP A 58 1.95 -1.95 7.37
C ASP A 58 0.44 -2.15 7.57
N LEU A 59 -0.15 -3.11 6.87
CA LEU A 59 -1.58 -3.41 6.92
C LEU A 59 -2.04 -4.11 8.22
N ASN A 60 -1.12 -4.67 9.01
CA ASN A 60 -1.51 -5.35 10.24
C ASN A 60 -1.79 -4.35 11.37
N TRP A 61 -3.06 -4.19 11.73
CA TRP A 61 -3.52 -3.28 12.78
C TRP A 61 -3.05 -3.67 14.19
N GLN A 62 -2.65 -4.91 14.43
CA GLN A 62 -2.24 -5.40 15.76
C GLN A 62 -1.05 -4.63 16.32
N TYR A 63 -0.15 -4.16 15.45
CA TYR A 63 1.06 -3.43 15.82
C TYR A 63 0.86 -1.92 15.98
N GLY A 64 -0.40 -1.45 15.94
CA GLY A 64 -0.77 -0.05 16.08
C GLY A 64 -0.70 0.74 14.75
N PRO A 65 -0.94 2.05 14.77
CA PRO A 65 -0.94 2.87 13.56
C PRO A 65 0.46 2.96 12.94
N CYS A 66 0.53 2.99 11.61
CA CYS A 66 1.79 3.19 10.86
C CYS A 66 1.92 4.56 10.21
N SER A 67 0.87 5.39 10.23
CA SER A 67 0.93 6.76 9.73
C SER A 67 1.76 7.66 10.65
N GLY A 68 2.54 8.57 10.04
CA GLY A 68 3.31 9.57 10.76
C GLY A 68 4.56 9.05 11.51
N ILE A 69 4.92 7.78 11.35
CA ILE A 69 6.12 7.17 11.94
C ILE A 69 6.84 6.28 10.92
N THR A 70 8.13 6.03 11.12
CA THR A 70 8.88 5.08 10.27
C THR A 70 8.51 3.64 10.62
N ARG A 71 8.77 2.69 9.69
CA ARG A 71 8.54 1.26 9.95
C ARG A 71 9.36 0.75 11.13
N MET A 72 10.59 1.25 11.31
CA MET A 72 11.45 0.89 12.45
C MET A 72 10.84 1.34 13.78
N GLN A 73 10.41 2.61 13.87
CA GLN A 73 9.76 3.14 15.08
C GLN A 73 8.50 2.35 15.44
N ARG A 74 7.69 1.98 14.44
CA ARG A 74 6.51 1.14 14.65
C ARG A 74 6.87 -0.24 15.18
N TRP A 75 7.91 -0.87 14.62
CA TRP A 75 8.39 -2.17 15.04
C TRP A 75 8.90 -2.15 16.49
N GLU A 76 9.71 -1.15 16.85
CA GLU A 76 10.21 -0.97 18.22
C GLU A 76 9.08 -0.76 19.22
N ARG A 77 8.09 0.06 18.86
CA ARG A 77 6.89 0.28 19.68
C ARG A 77 6.12 -1.03 19.91
N ALA A 78 5.90 -1.81 18.85
CA ALA A 78 5.21 -3.09 18.96
C ALA A 78 5.98 -4.08 19.86
N LYS A 79 7.32 -4.12 19.74
CA LYS A 79 8.17 -4.91 20.62
C LYS A 79 8.09 -4.45 22.08
N PHE A 80 8.14 -3.15 22.32
CA PHE A 80 8.01 -2.57 23.66
C PHE A 80 6.66 -2.91 24.30
N LEU A 81 5.58 -2.96 23.51
CA LEU A 81 4.26 -3.38 23.95
C LEU A 81 4.10 -4.90 24.12
N GLY A 82 5.15 -5.69 23.85
CA GLY A 82 5.10 -7.15 23.97
C GLY A 82 4.25 -7.84 22.89
N LEU A 83 4.01 -7.18 21.75
CA LEU A 83 3.19 -7.70 20.66
C LEU A 83 3.94 -8.67 19.74
N ASN A 84 5.22 -8.95 20.02
CA ASN A 84 6.08 -9.88 19.28
C ASN A 84 6.05 -9.66 17.75
N PRO A 85 6.42 -8.47 17.26
CA PRO A 85 6.46 -8.22 15.82
C PRO A 85 7.48 -9.14 15.11
N PRO A 86 7.29 -9.48 13.82
CA PRO A 86 8.15 -10.42 13.12
C PRO A 86 9.61 -9.93 13.03
N THR A 87 10.58 -10.78 13.34
CA THR A 87 12.01 -10.45 13.26
C THR A 87 12.49 -10.20 11.83
N THR A 88 11.90 -10.90 10.85
CA THR A 88 12.19 -10.68 9.42
C THR A 88 11.98 -9.22 9.00
N VAL A 89 10.97 -8.55 9.57
CA VAL A 89 10.74 -7.12 9.30
C VAL A 89 11.90 -6.29 9.84
N GLN A 90 12.37 -6.57 11.05
CA GLN A 90 13.53 -5.88 11.63
C GLN A 90 14.78 -6.06 10.78
N ASP A 91 15.07 -7.28 10.33
CA ASP A 91 16.24 -7.60 9.52
C ASP A 91 16.23 -6.86 8.19
N LEU A 92 15.06 -6.82 7.52
CA LEU A 92 14.88 -6.06 6.28
C LEU A 92 15.10 -4.56 6.48
N LEU A 93 14.57 -4.01 7.56
CA LEU A 93 14.72 -2.58 7.87
C LEU A 93 16.17 -2.21 8.21
N LEU A 94 16.91 -3.10 8.87
CA LEU A 94 18.33 -2.90 9.16
C LEU A 94 19.18 -3.01 7.89
N LYS A 95 18.87 -3.98 7.03
CA LYS A 95 19.59 -4.23 5.78
C LYS A 95 19.44 -3.09 4.78
N TYR A 96 18.22 -2.59 4.59
CA TYR A 96 17.88 -1.57 3.59
C TYR A 96 17.53 -0.21 4.23
N ASN A 97 18.32 0.20 5.23
CA ASN A 97 18.07 1.43 6.00
C ASN A 97 18.24 2.75 5.22
N LYS A 98 18.60 2.67 3.93
CA LYS A 98 18.72 3.82 3.01
C LYS A 98 17.58 3.88 1.99
N ASP A 99 16.82 2.80 1.83
CA ASP A 99 15.77 2.71 0.83
C ASP A 99 14.46 3.34 1.37
N PRO A 100 13.97 4.44 0.76
CA PRO A 100 12.72 5.07 1.20
C PRO A 100 11.53 4.11 1.20
N PHE A 101 11.48 3.17 0.25
CA PHE A 101 10.42 2.18 0.15
C PHE A 101 10.44 1.16 1.28
N VAL A 102 11.56 1.04 2.01
CA VAL A 102 11.71 0.19 3.19
C VAL A 102 11.53 0.98 4.48
N ILE A 103 12.05 2.21 4.54
CA ILE A 103 12.01 3.07 5.74
C ILE A 103 10.59 3.54 6.06
N TYR A 104 9.86 3.99 5.05
CA TYR A 104 8.58 4.67 5.22
C TYR A 104 7.38 3.76 4.98
N SER A 105 6.30 3.98 5.74
CA SER A 105 5.06 3.21 5.60
C SER A 105 4.36 3.48 4.25
N LEU A 106 3.49 2.57 3.81
CA LEU A 106 2.73 2.68 2.55
C LEU A 106 2.06 4.06 2.33
N TRP A 107 1.66 4.73 3.41
CA TRP A 107 0.92 6.00 3.35
C TRP A 107 1.76 7.26 3.59
N HIS A 108 3.09 7.18 3.57
CA HIS A 108 3.95 8.35 3.85
C HIS A 108 3.82 9.49 2.85
N GLU A 109 3.47 9.20 1.60
CA GLU A 109 3.26 10.19 0.54
C GLU A 109 1.91 10.93 0.64
N TYR A 110 0.99 10.44 1.46
CA TYR A 110 -0.33 11.05 1.63
C TYR A 110 -0.31 11.90 2.89
N THR A 111 -0.34 13.22 2.74
CA THR A 111 -0.59 14.13 3.85
C THR A 111 -2.05 14.01 4.27
N LEU A 112 -2.28 13.54 5.49
CA LEU A 112 -3.59 13.41 6.13
C LEU A 112 -4.01 14.70 6.83
#